data_AF-A0A7K4X2U6-F1
#
_entry.id   AF-A0A7K4X2U6-F1
#
_cell.length_a   1.000
_cell.length_b   1.000
_cell.length_c   1.000
_cell.angle_alpha   90.00
_cell.angle_beta   90.00
_cell.angle_gamma   90.00
#
_symmetry.space_group_name_H-M   'P 1'
#
loop_
_entity.id
_entity.type
_entity.pdbx_description
1 polymer ?
#
loop_
_entity_poly.entity_id
_entity_poly.type
_entity_poly.pdbx_seq_one_letter_code
_entity_poly.pdbx_strand_id
1 'polypeptide(L)'
;RRQVLEASQQLTEIIDSEPGAESPDPSTDTAPAAQQESASHCLWVDKFMPRSYIDLLSDDYTNRCLLKWLKLWDTVVFGKDKAGKKAKPGPAARGPLSHAKEHPNKWKTKVQLTEEILEAELDQHKRPKYKVALLCGPPGLGKTTLAHVIARHAGYNAVEMNA
;
A
#
# COMPACT_ATOMS: atom_id res chain seq x y z
N ARG A 1 -36.47 -1.87 23.72
CA ARG A 1 -36.60 -2.78 22.55
C ARG A 1 -37.56 -2.24 21.48
N ARG A 2 -38.80 -1.83 21.82
CA ARG A 2 -39.77 -1.29 20.84
C ARG A 2 -39.29 0.00 20.15
N GLN A 3 -38.78 0.97 20.90
CA GLN A 3 -38.23 2.23 20.36
C GLN A 3 -37.02 2.02 19.42
N VAL A 4 -36.21 0.98 19.66
CA VAL A 4 -35.04 0.67 18.82
C VAL A 4 -35.49 0.07 17.47
N LEU A 5 -36.56 -0.73 17.47
CA LEU A 5 -37.15 -1.28 16.26
C LEU A 5 -37.85 -0.20 15.42
N GLU A 6 -38.58 0.71 16.08
CA GLU A 6 -39.16 1.88 15.42
C GLU A 6 -38.10 2.79 14.78
N ALA A 7 -37.03 3.09 15.51
CA ALA A 7 -35.93 3.90 14.98
C ALA A 7 -35.25 3.23 13.78
N SER A 8 -35.10 1.90 13.80
CA SER A 8 -34.56 1.16 12.65
C SER A 8 -35.50 1.17 11.44
N GLN A 9 -36.81 1.08 11.66
CA GLN A 9 -37.81 1.12 10.58
C GLN A 9 -37.86 2.49 9.90
N GLN A 10 -37.81 3.56 10.70
CA GLN A 10 -37.78 4.93 10.19
C GLN A 10 -36.51 5.19 9.37
N LEU A 11 -35.36 4.68 9.81
CA LEU A 11 -34.12 4.80 9.05
C LEU A 11 -34.17 4.03 7.71
N THR A 12 -34.79 2.85 7.69
CA THR A 12 -34.97 2.08 6.45
C THR A 12 -35.89 2.81 5.48
N GLU A 13 -37.01 3.36 5.96
CA GLU A 13 -37.92 4.16 5.11
C GLU A 13 -37.24 5.40 4.54
N ILE A 14 -36.41 6.10 5.33
CA ILE A 14 -35.67 7.29 4.86
C ILE A 14 -34.65 6.92 3.78
N ILE A 15 -33.97 5.77 3.91
CA ILE A 15 -33.01 5.29 2.91
C ILE A 15 -33.71 4.85 1.62
N ASP A 16 -34.87 4.20 1.72
CA ASP A 16 -35.64 3.74 0.56
C ASP A 16 -36.45 4.86 -0.13
N SER A 17 -36.63 6.02 0.53
CA SER A 17 -37.37 7.17 -0.01
C SER A 17 -36.50 8.27 -0.63
N GLU A 18 -35.17 8.10 -0.68
CA GLU A 18 -34.34 8.87 -1.61
C GLU A 18 -34.65 8.40 -3.04
N PRO A 19 -35.18 9.26 -3.92
CA PRO A 19 -35.48 8.86 -5.28
C PRO A 19 -34.16 8.59 -6.02
N GLY A 20 -34.09 7.43 -6.66
CA GLY A 20 -33.04 7.12 -7.63
C GLY A 20 -32.89 8.27 -8.62
N ALA A 21 -31.64 8.63 -8.88
CA ALA A 21 -31.23 9.60 -9.87
C ALA A 21 -31.88 9.31 -11.23
N GLU A 22 -32.98 9.99 -11.54
CA GLU A 22 -33.38 10.25 -12.92
C GLU A 22 -32.42 11.28 -13.51
N SER A 23 -31.85 10.94 -14.65
CA SER A 23 -31.03 11.79 -15.51
C SER A 23 -31.79 13.04 -15.95
N PRO A 24 -31.18 14.25 -15.92
CA PRO A 24 -31.60 15.34 -16.78
C PRO A 24 -30.57 15.58 -17.89
N ASP A 25 -31.00 15.38 -19.14
CA ASP A 25 -30.35 15.89 -20.33
C ASP A 25 -30.43 17.45 -20.41
N PRO A 26 -29.58 18.10 -21.21
CA PRO A 26 -29.08 19.44 -20.93
C PRO A 26 -29.91 20.54 -21.59
N SER A 27 -30.22 21.62 -20.85
CA SER A 27 -30.33 23.00 -21.36
C SER A 27 -30.81 23.95 -20.25
N THR A 28 -29.88 24.61 -19.56
CA THR A 28 -30.06 26.01 -19.10
C THR A 28 -28.71 26.59 -18.74
N ASP A 29 -28.37 27.65 -19.44
CA ASP A 29 -27.17 28.48 -19.33
C ASP A 29 -27.26 29.35 -18.06
N THR A 30 -26.52 29.03 -16.99
CA THR A 30 -26.21 29.94 -15.87
C THR A 30 -25.01 29.40 -15.06
N ALA A 31 -23.91 30.15 -15.03
CA ALA A 31 -22.71 29.91 -14.22
C ALA A 31 -22.88 30.36 -12.75
N PRO A 32 -21.88 30.18 -11.85
CA PRO A 32 -21.25 28.94 -11.40
C PRO A 32 -21.56 28.72 -9.89
N ALA A 33 -22.34 27.70 -9.56
CA ALA A 33 -22.61 27.29 -8.16
C ALA A 33 -22.30 25.80 -7.94
N ALA A 34 -21.26 25.27 -8.59
CA ALA A 34 -20.94 23.85 -8.62
C ALA A 34 -19.91 23.42 -7.56
N GLN A 35 -20.04 23.86 -6.30
CA GLN A 35 -19.14 23.43 -5.22
C GLN A 35 -19.82 22.78 -4.01
N GLN A 36 -21.15 22.63 -4.01
CA GLN A 36 -21.86 22.13 -2.82
C GLN A 36 -22.68 20.84 -3.01
N GLU A 37 -23.03 20.44 -4.24
CA GLU A 37 -23.79 19.19 -4.48
C GLU A 37 -22.94 17.92 -4.61
N SER A 38 -21.64 18.03 -4.90
CA SER A 38 -20.78 16.86 -5.12
C SER A 38 -20.41 16.10 -3.83
N ALA A 39 -20.66 16.68 -2.65
CA ALA A 39 -20.37 16.04 -1.37
C ALA A 39 -21.46 15.03 -0.95
N SER A 40 -22.66 15.12 -1.53
CA SER A 40 -23.83 14.33 -1.12
C SER A 40 -23.81 12.89 -1.67
N HIS A 41 -23.08 12.63 -2.77
CA HIS A 41 -23.07 11.32 -3.45
C HIS A 41 -21.70 10.63 -3.46
N CYS A 42 -20.88 10.82 -2.42
CA CYS A 42 -19.60 10.11 -2.27
C CYS A 42 -19.80 8.76 -1.56
N LEU A 43 -19.37 7.67 -2.18
CA LEU A 43 -19.40 6.36 -1.52
C LEU A 43 -18.49 6.37 -0.29
N TRP A 44 -18.88 5.66 0.77
CA TRP A 44 -18.04 5.53 1.96
C TRP A 44 -16.66 4.94 1.64
N VAL A 45 -16.60 4.05 0.64
CA VAL A 45 -15.32 3.47 0.20
C VAL A 45 -14.36 4.52 -0.36
N ASP A 46 -14.87 5.60 -0.97
CA ASP A 46 -14.06 6.69 -1.50
C ASP A 46 -13.72 7.72 -0.42
N LYS A 47 -14.70 8.02 0.44
CA LYS A 47 -14.57 8.94 1.57
C LYS A 47 -13.49 8.46 2.56
N PHE A 48 -13.48 7.16 2.84
CA PHE A 48 -12.54 6.54 3.77
C PHE A 48 -11.41 5.79 3.06
N MET A 49 -11.21 6.01 1.76
CA MET A 49 -10.11 5.41 1.03
C MET A 49 -8.77 5.86 1.65
N PRO A 50 -7.86 4.93 1.98
CA PRO A 50 -6.51 5.24 2.47
C PRO A 50 -5.79 6.25 1.55
N ARG A 51 -5.33 7.36 2.13
CA ARG A 51 -4.60 8.41 1.41
C ARG A 51 -3.10 8.33 1.66
N SER A 52 -2.71 7.81 2.81
CA SER A 52 -1.32 7.73 3.26
C SER A 52 -0.98 6.34 3.79
N TYR A 53 0.31 6.06 3.93
CA TYR A 53 0.82 4.76 4.38
C TYR A 53 0.27 4.36 5.77
N ILE A 54 0.06 5.33 6.67
CA ILE A 54 -0.47 5.08 8.02
C ILE A 54 -1.96 4.71 8.03
N ASP A 55 -2.68 5.00 6.95
CA ASP A 55 -4.11 4.68 6.81
C ASP A 55 -4.34 3.23 6.32
N LEU A 56 -3.26 2.51 5.99
CA LEU A 56 -3.35 1.15 5.47
C LEU A 56 -3.69 0.16 6.60
N LEU A 57 -4.84 -0.49 6.46
CA LEU A 57 -5.30 -1.57 7.36
C LEU A 57 -4.85 -2.96 6.89
N SER A 58 -4.04 -3.03 5.83
CA SER A 58 -3.39 -4.27 5.39
C SER A 58 -2.32 -4.72 6.39
N ASP A 59 -1.97 -6.00 6.36
CA ASP A 59 -0.88 -6.55 7.17
C ASP A 59 0.41 -5.73 7.06
N ASP A 60 0.85 -5.20 8.20
CA ASP A 60 2.04 -4.36 8.34
C ASP A 60 3.29 -4.94 7.68
N TYR A 61 3.43 -6.26 7.77
CA TYR A 61 4.56 -6.96 7.18
C TYR A 61 4.52 -6.88 5.64
N THR A 62 3.36 -7.10 5.04
CA THR A 62 3.15 -6.97 3.59
C THR A 62 3.41 -5.54 3.12
N ASN A 63 2.93 -4.54 3.88
CA ASN A 63 3.14 -3.13 3.58
C ASN A 63 4.65 -2.78 3.58
N ARG A 64 5.37 -3.19 4.63
CA ARG A 64 6.82 -2.99 4.75
C ARG A 64 7.59 -3.73 3.66
N CYS A 65 7.18 -4.95 3.32
CA CYS A 65 7.82 -5.75 2.28
C CYS A 65 7.74 -5.06 0.92
N LEU A 66 6.54 -4.63 0.51
CA LEU A 66 6.35 -3.95 -0.78
C LEU A 66 7.10 -2.61 -0.81
N LEU A 67 7.06 -1.84 0.28
CA LEU A 67 7.80 -0.59 0.38
C LEU A 67 9.31 -0.82 0.31
N LYS A 68 9.85 -1.82 1.02
CA LYS A 68 11.29 -2.19 0.97
C LYS A 68 11.68 -2.57 -0.46
N TRP A 69 10.88 -3.41 -1.13
CA TRP A 69 11.10 -3.78 -2.53
C TRP A 69 11.12 -2.56 -3.46
N LEU A 70 10.14 -1.65 -3.34
CA LEU A 70 10.08 -0.46 -4.16
C LEU A 70 11.28 0.47 -3.90
N LYS A 71 11.71 0.61 -2.65
CA LYS A 71 12.88 1.43 -2.27
C LYS A 71 14.21 0.94 -2.81
N LEU A 72 14.32 -0.34 -3.19
CA LEU A 72 15.52 -0.83 -3.89
C LEU A 72 15.65 -0.25 -5.31
N TRP A 73 14.56 0.22 -5.91
CA TRP A 73 14.58 0.91 -7.20
C TRP A 73 15.05 2.37 -7.12
N ASP A 74 15.08 2.97 -5.93
CA ASP A 74 15.37 4.41 -5.76
C ASP A 74 16.72 4.82 -6.37
N THR A 75 17.72 3.93 -6.33
CA THR A 75 19.06 4.19 -6.90
C THR A 75 18.99 4.44 -8.40
N VAL A 76 18.21 3.64 -9.14
CA VAL A 76 18.15 3.71 -10.60
C VAL A 76 17.09 4.69 -11.09
N VAL A 77 16.02 4.90 -10.32
CA VAL A 77 14.93 5.82 -10.68
C VAL A 77 15.24 7.26 -10.31
N PHE A 78 15.83 7.50 -9.14
CA PHE A 78 16.11 8.85 -8.65
C PHE A 78 17.60 9.22 -8.67
N GLY A 79 18.49 8.32 -9.08
CA GLY A 79 19.94 8.54 -9.03
C GLY A 79 20.46 8.74 -7.61
N LYS A 80 19.66 8.38 -6.58
CA LYS A 80 20.06 8.46 -5.18
C LYS A 80 21.00 7.30 -4.92
N ASP A 81 22.31 7.50 -5.13
CA ASP A 81 23.30 6.59 -4.57
C ASP A 81 22.97 6.44 -3.09
N LYS A 82 22.81 5.20 -2.62
CA LYS A 82 22.60 4.91 -1.20
C LYS A 82 23.75 5.59 -0.46
N ALA A 83 23.49 6.77 0.11
CA ALA A 83 24.50 7.59 0.79
C ALA A 83 25.30 6.64 1.65
N GLY A 84 26.58 6.48 1.31
CA GLY A 84 27.32 5.26 1.54
C GLY A 84 27.03 4.69 2.92
N LYS A 85 26.57 3.44 2.96
CA LYS A 85 27.00 2.57 4.06
C LYS A 85 28.52 2.55 3.93
N LYS A 86 29.21 3.49 4.58
CA LYS A 86 30.64 3.39 4.79
C LYS A 86 30.82 2.01 5.38
N ALA A 87 31.51 1.15 4.64
CA ALA A 87 31.97 -0.12 5.18
C ALA A 87 32.63 0.22 6.51
N LYS A 88 32.05 -0.29 7.60
CA LYS A 88 32.65 -0.20 8.93
C LYS A 88 34.09 -0.71 8.77
N PRO A 89 35.13 0.09 9.08
CA PRO A 89 36.49 -0.43 9.05
C PRO A 89 36.54 -1.61 10.03
N GLY A 90 36.88 -2.78 9.53
CA GLY A 90 37.03 -3.99 10.34
C GLY A 90 38.10 -3.76 11.40
N PRO A 91 37.88 -4.13 12.67
CA PRO A 91 38.96 -4.14 13.63
C PRO A 91 39.90 -5.29 13.27
N ALA A 92 41.13 -4.94 12.94
CA ALA A 92 42.23 -5.89 12.85
C ALA A 92 42.40 -6.65 14.18
N ALA A 93 42.58 -7.97 14.05
CA ALA A 93 43.18 -8.91 14.98
C ALA A 93 42.54 -9.08 16.38
N ARG A 94 41.72 -10.14 16.53
CA ARG A 94 41.74 -11.02 17.72
C ARG A 94 41.42 -12.48 17.35
N GLY A 95 42.46 -13.34 17.47
CA GLY A 95 42.41 -14.73 17.94
C GLY A 95 41.71 -15.82 17.09
N PRO A 96 42.31 -17.02 16.95
CA PRO A 96 41.58 -18.20 16.51
C PRO A 96 40.75 -18.78 17.68
N LEU A 97 39.85 -19.71 17.36
CA LEU A 97 38.93 -20.49 18.22
C LEU A 97 37.50 -19.94 18.36
N SER A 98 36.62 -20.48 17.52
CA SER A 98 35.37 -21.12 17.96
C SER A 98 34.66 -21.70 16.72
N HIS A 99 34.69 -23.03 16.56
CA HIS A 99 33.79 -23.74 15.65
C HIS A 99 32.36 -23.58 16.20
N ALA A 100 31.67 -22.53 15.77
CA ALA A 100 30.24 -22.42 15.97
C ALA A 100 29.57 -23.49 15.11
N LYS A 101 29.19 -24.59 15.75
CA LYS A 101 28.37 -25.66 15.19
C LYS A 101 27.24 -25.07 14.34
N GLU A 102 27.25 -25.40 13.06
CA GLU A 102 26.09 -25.26 12.19
C GLU A 102 24.95 -26.08 12.80
N HIS A 103 23.94 -25.39 13.31
CA HIS A 103 22.68 -26.01 13.70
C HIS A 103 21.80 -26.14 12.44
N PRO A 104 21.45 -27.36 12.00
CA PRO A 104 20.77 -27.59 10.72
C PRO A 104 19.27 -27.24 10.71
N ASN A 105 18.68 -26.80 11.83
CA ASN A 105 17.24 -26.60 11.95
C ASN A 105 16.90 -25.14 12.29
N LYS A 106 16.98 -24.24 11.31
CA LYS A 106 16.44 -22.88 11.44
C LYS A 106 15.19 -22.77 10.58
N TRP A 107 14.03 -22.98 11.22
CA TRP A 107 12.77 -22.55 10.63
C TRP A 107 12.80 -21.02 10.56
N LYS A 108 13.08 -20.47 9.37
CA LYS A 108 13.14 -19.03 9.15
C LYS A 108 11.73 -18.45 9.21
N THR A 109 11.55 -17.34 9.91
CA THR A 109 10.27 -16.62 9.89
C THR A 109 10.01 -16.09 8.47
N LYS A 110 8.73 -15.92 8.09
CA LYS A 110 8.33 -15.29 6.80
C LYS A 110 9.08 -13.98 6.54
N VAL A 111 9.26 -13.18 7.60
CA VAL A 111 10.05 -11.93 7.60
C VAL A 111 11.49 -12.17 7.18
N GLN A 112 12.19 -13.09 7.86
CA GLN A 112 13.60 -13.39 7.58
C GLN A 112 13.80 -13.89 6.16
N LEU A 113 12.92 -14.79 5.70
CA LEU A 113 12.98 -15.31 4.33
C LEU A 113 12.83 -14.18 3.30
N THR A 114 11.90 -13.25 3.53
CA THR A 114 11.64 -12.19 2.56
C THR A 114 12.68 -11.08 2.64
N GLU A 115 13.22 -10.79 3.82
CA GLU A 115 14.39 -9.92 3.91
C GLU A 115 15.57 -10.51 3.16
N GLU A 116 15.84 -11.80 3.31
CA GLU A 116 16.90 -12.49 2.56
C GLU A 116 16.63 -12.46 1.04
N ILE A 117 15.38 -12.62 0.60
CA ILE A 117 15.01 -12.49 -0.83
C ILE A 117 15.19 -11.07 -1.35
N LEU A 118 14.87 -10.06 -0.53
CA LEU A 118 15.00 -8.64 -0.90
C LEU A 118 16.44 -8.12 -0.78
N GLU A 119 17.25 -8.72 0.10
CA GLU A 119 18.67 -8.42 0.30
C GLU A 119 19.57 -9.30 -0.55
N ALA A 120 19.02 -10.34 -1.19
CA ALA A 120 19.68 -11.10 -2.23
C ALA A 120 20.28 -10.11 -3.24
N GLU A 121 21.51 -10.39 -3.64
CA GLU A 121 22.35 -9.48 -4.42
C GLU A 121 21.54 -8.76 -5.50
N LEU A 122 21.56 -7.43 -5.44
CA LEU A 122 20.99 -6.58 -6.48
C LEU A 122 21.57 -7.03 -7.83
N ASP A 123 20.80 -6.85 -8.90
CA ASP A 123 21.33 -7.19 -10.21
C ASP A 123 22.50 -6.27 -10.60
N GLN A 124 23.10 -6.53 -11.77
CA GLN A 124 24.23 -5.74 -12.29
C GLN A 124 23.97 -4.23 -12.36
N HIS A 125 22.70 -3.82 -12.36
CA HIS A 125 22.26 -2.43 -12.43
C HIS A 125 21.87 -1.85 -11.05
N LYS A 126 22.21 -2.51 -9.93
CA LYS A 126 21.85 -2.07 -8.57
C LYS A 126 20.33 -1.94 -8.33
N ARG A 127 19.50 -2.68 -9.06
CA ARG A 127 18.03 -2.76 -8.84
C ARG A 127 17.64 -4.13 -8.27
N PRO A 128 16.40 -4.33 -7.80
CA PRO A 128 15.93 -5.64 -7.35
C PRO A 128 16.20 -6.75 -8.36
N LYS A 129 16.69 -7.89 -7.86
CA LYS A 129 16.78 -9.12 -8.64
C LYS A 129 15.43 -9.51 -9.24
N TYR A 130 14.38 -9.44 -8.42
CA TYR A 130 13.00 -9.62 -8.85
C TYR A 130 12.38 -8.28 -9.24
N LYS A 131 12.21 -8.10 -10.55
CA LYS A 131 11.76 -6.82 -11.12
C LYS A 131 10.25 -6.57 -11.00
N VAL A 132 9.48 -7.59 -10.63
CA VAL A 132 8.03 -7.55 -10.51
C VAL A 132 7.63 -8.03 -9.13
N ALA A 133 6.71 -7.31 -8.49
CA ALA A 133 6.04 -7.73 -7.27
C ALA A 133 4.61 -8.20 -7.59
N LEU A 134 4.19 -9.31 -6.98
CA LEU A 134 2.83 -9.84 -7.11
C LEU A 134 2.11 -9.67 -5.78
N LEU A 135 1.02 -8.90 -5.77
CA LEU A 135 0.10 -8.79 -4.63
C LEU A 135 -1.08 -9.74 -4.85
N CYS A 136 -1.18 -10.77 -4.02
CA CYS A 136 -2.25 -11.76 -4.07
C CYS A 136 -3.06 -11.77 -2.77
N GLY A 137 -4.35 -12.10 -2.88
CA GLY A 137 -5.27 -12.14 -1.74
C GLY A 137 -6.73 -11.99 -2.16
N PRO A 138 -7.69 -12.22 -1.24
CA PRO A 138 -9.12 -12.13 -1.50
C PRO A 138 -9.54 -10.76 -2.07
N PRO A 139 -10.69 -10.68 -2.76
CA PRO A 139 -11.25 -9.40 -3.19
C PRO A 139 -11.54 -8.50 -1.98
N GLY A 140 -11.48 -7.18 -2.17
CA GLY A 140 -11.74 -6.21 -1.09
C GLY A 140 -10.63 -6.01 -0.06
N LEU A 141 -9.53 -6.80 -0.08
CA LEU A 141 -8.40 -6.62 0.86
C LEU A 141 -7.60 -5.32 0.65
N GLY A 142 -7.93 -4.52 -0.38
CA GLY A 142 -7.22 -3.27 -0.66
C GLY A 142 -5.88 -3.44 -1.40
N LYS A 143 -5.70 -4.51 -2.18
CA LYS A 143 -4.45 -4.75 -2.96
C LYS A 143 -4.09 -3.58 -3.88
N THR A 144 -5.06 -3.10 -4.66
CA THR A 144 -4.90 -1.94 -5.55
C THR A 144 -4.58 -0.69 -4.74
N THR A 145 -5.33 -0.46 -3.66
CA THR A 145 -5.12 0.66 -2.72
C THR A 145 -3.70 0.64 -2.14
N LEU A 146 -3.22 -0.52 -1.70
CA LEU A 146 -1.88 -0.71 -1.16
C LEU A 146 -0.79 -0.31 -2.17
N ALA A 147 -0.91 -0.79 -3.41
CA ALA A 147 0.05 -0.46 -4.48
C ALA A 147 0.13 1.05 -4.72
N HIS A 148 -1.03 1.72 -4.85
CA HIS A 148 -1.10 3.17 -5.08
C HIS A 148 -0.58 4.01 -3.91
N VAL A 149 -0.93 3.63 -2.68
CA VAL A 149 -0.50 4.33 -1.48
C VAL A 149 1.01 4.18 -1.30
N ILE A 150 1.56 2.98 -1.48
CA ILE A 150 3.01 2.75 -1.35
C ILE A 150 3.81 3.47 -2.45
N ALA A 151 3.33 3.44 -3.70
CA ALA A 151 3.95 4.16 -4.79
C ALA A 151 4.05 5.66 -4.50
N ARG A 152 2.91 6.29 -4.16
CA ARG A 152 2.85 7.72 -3.80
C ARG A 152 3.71 8.03 -2.58
N HIS A 153 3.65 7.19 -1.54
CA HIS A 153 4.47 7.35 -0.34
C HIS A 153 5.97 7.31 -0.63
N ALA A 154 6.41 6.47 -1.57
CA ALA A 154 7.80 6.36 -1.97
C ALA A 154 8.26 7.45 -2.97
N GLY A 155 7.34 8.29 -3.46
CA GLY A 155 7.60 9.35 -4.45
C GLY A 155 7.51 8.89 -5.90
N TYR A 156 6.86 7.75 -6.17
CA TYR A 156 6.64 7.24 -7.52
C TYR A 156 5.29 7.69 -8.07
N ASN A 157 5.22 7.91 -9.39
CA ASN A 157 3.96 8.10 -10.10
C ASN A 157 3.37 6.74 -10.49
N ALA A 158 2.21 6.38 -9.95
CA ALA A 158 1.54 5.12 -10.26
C ALA A 158 0.68 5.27 -11.53
N VAL A 159 0.82 4.32 -12.45
CA VAL A 159 -0.03 4.19 -13.63
C VAL A 159 -0.75 2.84 -13.53
N GLU A 160 -2.08 2.88 -13.48
CA GLU A 160 -2.93 1.70 -13.36
C GLU A 160 -3.50 1.32 -14.73
N MET A 161 -3.50 0.02 -15.02
CA MET A 161 -4.16 -0.55 -16.19
C MET A 161 -5.14 -1.60 -15.70
N ASN A 162 -6.43 -1.36 -15.97
CA ASN A 162 -7.52 -2.25 -15.59
C ASN A 162 -7.97 -3.09 -16.79
N ALA A 163 -8.55 -4.26 -16.49
CA ALA A 163 -9.06 -5.20 -17.48
C ALA A 163 -10.40 -4.76 -18.06
#